data_AF-A0A1F4TKJ2-F1
#
_entry.id   AF-A0A1F4TKJ2-F1
#
_cell.length_a   1.000
_cell.length_b   1.000
_cell.length_c   1.000
_cell.angle_alpha   90.00
_cell.angle_beta   90.00
_cell.angle_gamma   90.00
#
_symmetry.space_group_name_H-M   'P 1'
#
loop_
_entity.id
_entity.type
_entity.pdbx_description
1 polymer ?
#
loop_
_entity_poly.entity_id
_entity_poly.type
_entity_poly.pdbx_seq_one_letter_code
_entity_poly.pdbx_strand_id
1 'polypeptide(L)'
;MLPNKSYIEFISDRIGRGDHPVKYSLPEIKTFLNRQGFEVLSTGYQNFFPYNLKGFPRKARQLYHKLDKFIGFLDGLFVDLPFLKHLSTNIIVVARRKK
;
A
#
# COMPACT_ATOMS: atom_id res chain seq x y z
N MET A 1 -5.03 12.08 -16.25
CA MET A 1 -5.11 10.62 -16.05
C MET A 1 -4.60 10.32 -14.65
N LEU A 2 -5.48 9.98 -13.71
CA LEU A 2 -5.11 9.64 -12.34
C LEU A 2 -6.12 8.60 -11.79
N PRO A 3 -5.72 7.67 -10.91
CA PRO A 3 -4.37 7.11 -10.73
C PRO A 3 -4.35 5.61 -10.39
N ASN A 4 -3.15 5.00 -10.47
CA ASN A 4 -2.68 3.81 -9.75
C ASN A 4 -3.66 3.27 -8.69
N LYS A 5 -4.62 2.44 -9.12
CA LYS A 5 -5.53 1.76 -8.21
C LYS A 5 -4.88 0.45 -7.80
N SER A 6 -4.61 0.29 -6.51
CA SER A 6 -4.29 -1.04 -6.01
C SER A 6 -5.54 -1.93 -6.11
N TYR A 7 -5.35 -3.24 -6.18
CA TYR A 7 -6.47 -4.16 -6.23
C TYR A 7 -7.33 -4.10 -4.94
N ILE A 8 -6.72 -3.73 -3.80
CA ILE A 8 -7.42 -3.54 -2.53
C ILE A 8 -8.35 -2.33 -2.61
N GLU A 9 -7.98 -1.28 -3.34
CA GLU A 9 -8.88 -0.15 -3.60
C GLU A 9 -10.00 -0.53 -4.55
N PHE A 10 -9.74 -1.37 -5.56
CA PHE A 10 -10.83 -1.93 -6.38
C PHE A 10 -11.86 -2.68 -5.50
N ILE A 11 -11.37 -3.45 -4.53
CA ILE A 11 -12.24 -4.12 -3.56
C ILE A 11 -12.97 -3.10 -2.67
N SER A 12 -12.26 -2.05 -2.20
CA SER A 12 -12.81 -0.99 -1.33
C SER A 12 -13.87 -0.14 -2.04
N ASP A 13 -13.67 0.17 -3.32
CA ASP A 13 -14.64 0.83 -4.19
C ASP A 13 -15.90 -0.04 -4.33
N ARG A 14 -15.73 -1.35 -4.57
CA ARG A 14 -16.83 -2.31 -4.74
C ARG A 14 -17.68 -2.51 -3.49
N ILE A 15 -17.10 -2.31 -2.30
CA ILE A 15 -17.83 -2.34 -1.01
C ILE A 15 -18.31 -0.95 -0.56
N GLY A 16 -18.21 0.08 -1.41
CA GLY A 16 -18.73 1.43 -1.17
C GLY A 16 -17.94 2.23 -0.14
N ARG A 17 -16.63 2.01 -0.03
CA ARG A 17 -15.75 2.61 0.99
C ARG A 17 -14.45 3.19 0.43
N GLY A 18 -14.32 3.35 -0.88
CA GLY A 18 -13.17 4.03 -1.48
C GLY A 18 -13.14 5.51 -1.09
N ASP A 19 -12.12 5.93 -0.34
CA ASP A 19 -12.10 7.26 0.31
C ASP A 19 -10.73 7.96 0.18
N HIS A 20 -9.86 7.51 -0.72
CA HIS A 20 -8.56 8.15 -0.94
C HIS A 20 -8.63 9.17 -2.09
N PRO A 21 -8.73 10.49 -1.81
CA PRO A 21 -8.99 11.52 -2.84
C PRO A 21 -7.79 11.78 -3.75
N VAL A 22 -6.56 11.52 -3.28
CA VAL A 22 -5.32 11.71 -4.07
C VAL A 22 -4.42 10.52 -3.84
N LYS A 23 -3.87 9.96 -4.92
CA LYS A 23 -2.91 8.84 -4.87
C LYS A 23 -1.64 9.25 -5.58
N TYR A 24 -0.53 9.07 -4.89
CA TYR A 24 0.78 9.40 -5.42
C TYR A 24 1.51 8.14 -5.84
N SER A 25 2.03 8.16 -7.06
CA SER A 25 3.03 7.21 -7.54
C SER A 25 4.39 7.46 -6.88
N LEU A 26 5.25 6.44 -6.85
CA LEU A 26 6.61 6.61 -6.35
C LEU A 26 7.39 7.72 -7.10
N PRO A 27 7.30 7.87 -8.44
CA PRO A 27 7.88 9.01 -9.15
C PRO A 27 7.38 10.38 -8.68
N GLU A 28 6.07 10.51 -8.41
CA GLU A 28 5.49 11.77 -7.89
C GLU A 28 6.03 12.06 -6.48
N ILE A 29 6.05 11.06 -5.59
CA ILE A 29 6.61 11.21 -4.23
C ILE A 29 8.07 11.63 -4.30
N LYS A 30 8.89 10.98 -5.14
CA LYS A 30 10.30 11.36 -5.34
C LYS A 30 10.46 12.79 -5.86
N THR A 31 9.57 13.22 -6.75
CA THR A 31 9.57 14.58 -7.30
C THR A 31 9.26 15.61 -6.22
N PHE A 32 8.22 15.36 -5.41
CA PHE A 32 7.86 16.24 -4.29
C PHE A 32 8.99 16.35 -3.26
N LEU A 33 9.56 15.22 -2.84
CA LEU A 33 10.67 15.20 -1.89
C LEU A 33 11.89 15.96 -2.42
N ASN A 34 12.28 15.73 -3.68
CA ASN A 34 13.39 16.47 -4.28
C ASN A 34 13.15 17.97 -4.34
N ARG A 35 11.94 18.41 -4.72
CA ARG A 35 11.57 19.84 -4.74
C ARG A 35 11.65 20.50 -3.36
N GLN A 36 11.44 19.73 -2.29
CA GLN A 36 11.55 20.18 -0.91
C GLN A 36 12.98 20.06 -0.34
N GLY A 37 13.98 19.76 -1.19
CA GLY A 37 15.37 19.64 -0.76
C GLY A 37 15.65 18.33 -0.01
N PHE A 38 14.88 17.27 -0.24
CA PHE A 38 15.18 15.93 0.29
C PHE A 38 15.82 15.04 -0.78
N GLU A 39 16.66 14.13 -0.35
CA GLU A 39 17.23 13.03 -1.11
C GLU A 39 16.58 11.72 -0.65
N VAL A 40 16.10 10.90 -1.59
CA VAL A 40 15.54 9.59 -1.29
C VAL A 40 16.67 8.58 -1.12
N LEU A 41 16.78 7.99 0.07
CA LEU A 41 17.80 6.99 0.40
C LEU A 41 17.32 5.57 0.07
N SER A 42 16.07 5.26 0.39
CA SER A 42 15.48 3.95 0.11
C SER A 42 13.99 4.06 -0.15
N THR A 43 13.46 3.07 -0.85
CA THR A 43 12.04 2.94 -1.16
C THR A 43 11.61 1.50 -0.94
N GLY A 44 10.42 1.32 -0.39
CA GLY A 44 9.82 0.01 -0.17
C GLY A 44 8.33 0.03 -0.47
N TYR A 45 7.73 -1.14 -0.36
CA TYR A 45 6.30 -1.34 -0.44
C TYR A 45 5.85 -2.05 0.84
N GLN A 46 4.59 -1.87 1.23
CA GLN A 46 3.98 -2.56 2.36
C GLN A 46 2.50 -2.82 2.08
N ASN A 47 1.93 -3.76 2.82
CA ASN A 47 0.52 -4.14 2.76
C ASN A 47 0.16 -4.65 1.36
N PHE A 48 0.72 -5.80 1.01
CA PHE A 48 0.23 -6.57 -0.13
C PHE A 48 -1.18 -7.06 0.14
N PHE A 49 -1.50 -7.53 1.35
CA PHE A 49 -2.82 -7.99 1.75
C PHE A 49 -3.64 -6.90 2.49
N PRO A 50 -4.99 -6.94 2.40
CA PRO A 50 -5.85 -5.94 3.01
C PRO A 50 -5.95 -6.12 4.53
N TYR A 51 -5.32 -5.24 5.29
CA TYR A 51 -5.47 -5.22 6.76
C TYR A 51 -6.78 -4.56 7.22
N ASN A 52 -7.34 -3.66 6.42
CA ASN A 52 -8.64 -3.04 6.70
C ASN A 52 -9.77 -3.81 6.03
N LEU A 53 -10.53 -4.55 6.83
CA LEU A 53 -11.69 -5.32 6.38
C LEU A 53 -13.03 -4.66 6.76
N LYS A 54 -13.04 -3.34 6.94
CA LYS A 54 -14.28 -2.59 7.15
C LYS A 54 -15.19 -2.75 5.93
N GLY A 55 -16.45 -3.11 6.16
CA GLY A 55 -17.41 -3.41 5.10
C GLY A 55 -17.52 -4.89 4.73
N PHE A 56 -16.56 -5.74 5.11
CA PHE A 56 -16.66 -7.18 4.90
C PHE A 56 -17.63 -7.83 5.89
N PRO A 57 -18.32 -8.93 5.51
CA PRO A 57 -19.15 -9.72 6.40
C PRO A 57 -18.39 -10.15 7.66
N ARG A 58 -19.05 -10.12 8.82
CA ARG A 58 -18.44 -10.43 10.12
C ARG A 58 -17.71 -11.78 10.13
N LYS A 59 -18.29 -12.81 9.50
CA LYS A 59 -17.69 -14.15 9.40
C LYS A 59 -16.37 -14.15 8.63
N ALA A 60 -16.30 -13.45 7.50
CA ALA A 60 -15.08 -13.33 6.70
C ALA A 60 -13.98 -12.59 7.47
N ARG A 61 -14.34 -11.50 8.16
CA ARG A 61 -13.40 -10.74 8.99
C ARG A 61 -12.84 -11.59 10.14
N GLN A 62 -13.68 -12.36 10.81
CA GLN A 62 -13.25 -13.24 11.89
C GLN A 62 -12.33 -14.35 11.39
N LEU A 63 -12.63 -14.95 10.24
CA LEU A 63 -11.76 -15.98 9.66
C LEU A 63 -10.40 -15.40 9.25
N TYR A 64 -10.39 -14.22 8.65
CA TYR A 64 -9.17 -13.52 8.26
C TYR A 64 -8.30 -13.19 9.48
N HIS A 65 -8.87 -12.64 10.56
CA HIS A 65 -8.11 -12.35 11.78
C HIS A 65 -7.58 -13.61 12.48
N LYS A 66 -8.22 -14.77 12.32
CA LYS A 66 -7.64 -16.03 12.83
C LYS A 66 -6.36 -16.43 12.09
N LEU A 67 -6.22 -16.00 10.83
CA LEU A 67 -5.07 -16.27 9.99
C LEU A 67 -4.06 -15.11 9.99
N ASP A 68 -4.22 -14.11 10.86
CA ASP A 68 -3.45 -12.86 10.82
C ASP A 68 -1.93 -13.08 10.82
N LYS A 69 -1.43 -13.99 11.66
CA LYS A 69 0.01 -14.35 11.67
C LYS A 69 0.48 -14.96 10.35
N PHE A 70 -0.34 -15.80 9.74
CA PHE A 70 -0.02 -16.43 8.45
C PHE A 70 -0.09 -15.41 7.31
N ILE A 71 -1.10 -14.53 7.35
CA ILE A 71 -1.26 -13.43 6.39
C ILE A 71 -0.09 -12.47 6.48
N GLY A 72 0.35 -12.08 7.68
CA GLY A 72 1.52 -11.20 7.86
C GLY A 72 2.83 -11.83 7.34
N PHE A 73 2.99 -13.14 7.53
CA PHE A 73 4.12 -13.88 6.94
C PHE A 73 4.08 -13.84 5.41
N LEU A 74 2.92 -14.13 4.81
CA LEU A 74 2.74 -14.03 3.36
C LEU A 74 2.91 -12.59 2.87
N ASP A 75 2.46 -11.59 3.63
CA ASP A 75 2.58 -10.18 3.27
C ASP A 75 4.05 -9.79 3.07
N GLY A 76 4.92 -10.19 4.00
CA GLY A 76 6.36 -9.99 3.87
C GLY A 76 6.94 -10.67 2.63
N LEU A 77 6.62 -11.95 2.41
CA LEU A 77 7.10 -12.69 1.24
C LEU A 77 6.66 -12.06 -0.09
N PHE A 78 5.41 -11.59 -0.17
CA PHE A 78 4.85 -11.04 -1.40
C PHE A 78 5.34 -9.62 -1.68
N VAL A 79 5.63 -8.83 -0.64
CA VAL A 79 6.23 -7.50 -0.76
C VAL A 79 7.65 -7.55 -1.32
N ASP A 80 8.41 -8.61 -1.01
CA ASP A 80 9.79 -8.76 -1.50
C ASP A 80 9.88 -9.23 -2.97
N LEU A 81 8.79 -9.76 -3.52
CA LEU A 81 8.77 -10.23 -4.90
C LEU A 81 8.71 -9.05 -5.89
N PRO A 82 9.67 -8.94 -6.84
CA PRO A 82 9.87 -7.74 -7.65
C PRO A 82 8.67 -7.36 -8.53
N PHE A 83 7.86 -8.34 -8.93
CA PHE A 83 6.66 -8.11 -9.74
C PHE A 83 5.41 -7.85 -8.89
N LEU A 84 5.32 -8.46 -7.70
CA LEU A 84 4.14 -8.39 -6.85
C LEU A 84 4.13 -7.16 -5.94
N LYS A 85 5.30 -6.60 -5.61
CA LYS A 85 5.41 -5.40 -4.77
C LYS A 85 4.62 -4.20 -5.30
N HIS A 86 4.42 -4.10 -6.61
CA HIS A 86 3.64 -3.02 -7.24
C HIS A 86 2.13 -3.12 -7.00
N LEU A 87 1.64 -4.28 -6.54
CA LEU A 87 0.25 -4.48 -6.15
C LEU A 87 -0.01 -4.09 -4.69
N SER A 88 1.05 -3.85 -3.91
CA SER A 88 0.94 -3.40 -2.53
C SER A 88 0.32 -2.01 -2.45
N THR A 89 -0.46 -1.76 -1.40
CA THR A 89 -1.20 -0.50 -1.28
C THR A 89 -0.33 0.66 -0.84
N ASN A 90 0.73 0.40 -0.06
CA ASN A 90 1.52 1.45 0.56
C ASN A 90 2.93 1.51 -0.03
N ILE A 91 3.36 2.73 -0.33
CA ILE A 91 4.74 3.04 -0.71
C ILE A 91 5.44 3.61 0.52
N ILE A 92 6.57 3.04 0.89
CA ILE A 92 7.47 3.58 1.91
C ILE A 92 8.61 4.30 1.24
N VAL A 93 8.92 5.49 1.72
CA VAL A 93 10.08 6.25 1.27
C VAL A 93 10.85 6.73 2.49
N VAL A 94 12.14 6.40 2.55
CA VAL A 94 13.08 6.96 3.52
C VAL A 94 13.88 8.03 2.81
N ALA A 95 13.81 9.25 3.33
CA ALA A 95 14.48 10.39 2.74
C ALA A 95 15.22 11.21 3.79
N ARG A 96 16.30 11.87 3.37
CA ARG A 96 17.14 12.74 4.20
C ARG A 96 17.15 14.13 3.59
N ARG A 97 17.14 15.17 4.44
CA ARG A 97 17.29 16.55 3.97
C ARG A 97 18.69 16.76 3.38
N LYS A 98 18.76 17.29 2.17
CA LYS A 98 20.01 17.75 1.54
C LYS A 98 20.53 18.94 2.36
N LYS A 99 21.82 18.92 2.67
CA LYS A 99 22.48 20.05 3.33
C LYS A 99 22.56 21.24 2.38
#